data_AF-A0A498NFA9-F1
#
_entry.id   AF-A0A498NFA9-F1
#
_cell.length_a   1.000
_cell.length_b   1.000
_cell.length_c   1.000
_cell.angle_alpha   90.00
_cell.angle_beta   90.00
_cell.angle_gamma   90.00
#
_symmetry.space_group_name_H-M   'P 1'
#
loop_
_entity.id
_entity.type
_entity.pdbx_description
1 polymer ?
#
loop_
_entity_poly.entity_id
_entity_poly.type
_entity_poly.pdbx_seq_one_letter_code
_entity_poly.pdbx_strand_id
1 'polypeptide(L)'
;MNAATAGSYPMASLYVGDLHPDITEAMLYEKFSPAGPVLSIRVCRDMITRRSLGYAYVNFQQPADAERALDTMNFDVVKGKPIRIMWSQRDPSLRKSGVGNVFIKNLDKSIDNKALYDTFSAFGNILSCKVVCDENGSKGYAFVHFETQDAADRAIEKMNGMLLNDRKVFVGRFKSRKEREAEMGAKAKEFTNVYIKNFGEDMDDQRLKELFDKYGKTLSVKVMTDLTGKSRGFGFVSYEKHEDANKAVEEMNGTELNGKTVFVGRAQKKMERQAELKRKFEQLKQERISRYQGVNLYIKNLDDTIDDEKLRKEFSPFGSITSAKVMLEDGRSKGFGFVCFSSPEEATKAVTEMNGRIVGSKPLYVALAQRKEERKAHLTNQYMQRIAGMRAMPANAIINQFQPAGGYFMPAVPQAQNRTTYYAPNQLTQMRPNPRWQQQGGRGQGGFQGMPSSLRQPGPRANIRHLAPNASTQGPRGIPTGAQRVGGANQPMGPRPAMGVTTPRAMPPYKYATAIRNTQPQVVQPITLQQAQPAVHVQGQEPLTASMLAAAPPQEQKQMLGERLFPLIQAMHPSLAGKITGMLLEIDNSELLHMLESHESLRSKVEEAVAVLQAHQAKKDATQKVGVTAATVAATS
;
A
#
# COMPACT_ATOMS: atom_id res chain seq x y z
N MET A 1 30.80 40.67 35.48
CA MET A 1 31.12 40.62 34.03
C MET A 1 31.84 39.32 33.78
N ASN A 2 31.40 38.51 32.81
CA ASN A 2 32.13 37.34 32.32
C ASN A 2 31.84 37.22 30.83
N ALA A 3 32.84 37.47 29.98
CA ALA A 3 32.71 37.35 28.54
C ALA A 3 32.87 35.87 28.15
N ALA A 4 31.75 35.15 28.01
CA ALA A 4 31.77 33.85 27.37
C ALA A 4 32.25 34.02 25.93
N THR A 5 33.13 33.13 25.48
CA THR A 5 33.69 33.16 24.12
C THR A 5 32.63 32.73 23.11
N ALA A 6 31.77 33.67 22.70
CA ALA A 6 30.84 33.48 21.60
C ALA A 6 31.61 33.02 20.36
N GLY A 7 31.23 31.86 19.81
CA GLY A 7 31.82 31.36 18.57
C GLY A 7 31.59 32.39 17.47
N SER A 8 32.68 32.92 16.89
CA SER A 8 32.57 33.95 15.85
C SER A 8 31.89 33.36 14.61
N TYR A 9 30.59 33.64 14.47
CA TYR A 9 29.84 33.42 13.24
C TYR A 9 30.03 34.66 12.36
N PRO A 10 30.93 34.65 11.34
CA PRO A 10 31.26 35.85 10.56
C PRO A 10 30.14 36.27 9.59
N MET A 11 28.97 35.65 9.69
CA MET A 11 27.77 35.97 8.93
C MET A 11 26.58 35.84 9.88
N ALA A 12 25.68 36.83 9.90
CA ALA A 12 24.44 36.83 10.66
C ALA A 12 23.39 35.89 10.01
N SER A 13 23.77 34.62 9.84
CA SER A 13 23.07 33.61 9.06
C SER A 13 22.37 32.61 9.96
N LEU A 14 21.05 32.53 9.84
CA LEU A 14 20.21 31.54 10.50
C LEU A 14 19.79 30.45 9.52
N TYR A 15 19.80 29.20 9.99
CA TYR A 15 19.07 28.09 9.40
C TYR A 15 17.66 28.08 9.98
N VAL A 16 16.63 28.06 9.13
CA VAL A 16 15.23 27.98 9.54
C VAL A 16 14.63 26.70 8.98
N GLY A 17 14.50 25.69 9.82
CA GLY A 17 14.02 24.35 9.46
C GLY A 17 12.55 24.10 9.80
N ASP A 18 12.09 22.92 9.41
CA ASP A 18 10.73 22.38 9.65
C ASP A 18 9.58 23.20 9.03
N LEU A 19 9.91 23.98 8.00
CA LEU A 19 8.99 24.80 7.23
C LEU A 19 7.89 23.99 6.54
N HIS A 20 6.67 24.54 6.50
CA HIS A 20 5.60 24.06 5.63
C HIS A 20 6.03 24.13 4.14
N PRO A 21 5.74 23.11 3.29
CA PRO A 21 6.25 23.04 1.91
C PRO A 21 5.96 24.29 1.05
N ASP A 22 4.78 24.87 1.22
CA ASP A 22 4.31 26.06 0.50
C ASP A 22 4.99 27.39 0.93
N ILE A 23 5.82 27.40 1.98
CA ILE A 23 6.40 28.65 2.47
C ILE A 23 7.26 29.29 1.38
N THR A 24 7.05 30.59 1.21
CA THR A 24 7.79 31.43 0.27
C THR A 24 8.76 32.34 1.02
N GLU A 25 9.75 32.81 0.27
CA GLU A 25 10.73 33.79 0.66
C GLU A 25 10.07 35.08 1.21
N ALA A 26 8.91 35.48 0.67
CA ALA A 26 8.13 36.62 1.13
C ALA A 26 7.50 36.41 2.52
N MET A 27 6.88 35.25 2.77
CA MET A 27 6.30 34.94 4.10
C MET A 27 7.36 34.92 5.21
N LEU A 28 8.58 34.47 4.88
CA LEU A 28 9.71 34.55 5.81
C LEU A 28 10.21 35.98 6.00
N TYR A 29 10.18 36.82 4.96
CA TYR A 29 10.55 38.24 5.08
C TYR A 29 9.56 39.01 5.97
N GLU A 30 8.25 38.80 5.78
CA GLU A 30 7.21 39.34 6.67
C GLU A 30 7.42 38.89 8.12
N LYS A 31 7.76 37.60 8.33
CA LYS A 31 8.00 37.07 9.68
C LYS A 31 9.26 37.62 10.34
N PHE A 32 10.37 37.78 9.60
CA PHE A 32 11.68 38.14 10.15
C PHE A 32 12.03 39.63 10.12
N SER A 33 11.37 40.45 9.29
CA SER A 33 11.62 41.90 9.25
C SER A 33 11.39 42.65 10.58
N PRO A 34 10.48 42.24 11.49
CA PRO A 34 10.39 42.84 12.83
C PRO A 34 11.63 42.56 13.70
N ALA A 35 12.39 41.50 13.41
CA ALA A 35 13.64 41.23 14.11
C ALA A 35 14.81 42.07 13.59
N GLY A 36 14.70 42.72 12.42
CA GLY A 36 15.70 43.66 11.91
C GLY A 36 15.90 43.58 10.39
N PRO A 37 16.81 44.40 9.82
CA PRO A 37 17.07 44.42 8.39
C PRO A 37 17.58 43.07 7.86
N VAL A 38 16.75 42.39 7.06
CA VAL A 38 17.08 41.11 6.42
C VAL A 38 17.82 41.38 5.11
N LEU A 39 19.08 40.94 5.04
CA LEU A 39 19.96 41.06 3.86
C LEU A 39 19.55 40.10 2.73
N SER A 40 19.15 38.86 3.05
CA SER A 40 18.63 37.92 2.05
C SER A 40 17.93 36.70 2.68
N ILE A 41 16.97 36.14 1.95
CA ILE A 41 16.30 34.87 2.28
C ILE A 41 16.43 33.91 1.09
N ARG A 42 16.62 32.62 1.40
CA ARG A 42 16.64 31.53 0.41
C ARG A 42 15.91 30.32 0.95
N VAL A 43 14.71 30.02 0.44
CA VAL A 43 14.07 28.72 0.70
C VAL A 43 14.81 27.67 -0.13
N CYS A 44 15.28 26.60 0.51
CA CYS A 44 15.93 25.51 -0.21
C CYS A 44 14.88 24.60 -0.83
N ARG A 45 14.91 24.52 -2.17
CA ARG A 45 13.96 23.77 -2.99
C ARG A 45 14.71 22.68 -3.77
N ASP A 46 14.07 21.54 -3.96
CA ASP A 46 14.61 20.44 -4.78
C ASP A 46 14.87 20.92 -6.22
N MET A 47 16.02 20.52 -6.79
CA MET A 47 16.48 21.05 -8.07
C MET A 47 15.60 20.60 -9.25
N ILE A 48 15.04 19.38 -9.15
CA ILE A 48 14.23 18.76 -10.21
C ILE A 48 12.76 19.13 -10.05
N THR A 49 12.19 18.90 -8.86
CA THR A 49 10.75 19.02 -8.60
C THR A 49 10.32 20.38 -8.04
N ARG A 50 11.26 21.28 -7.74
CA ARG A 50 11.06 22.65 -7.21
C ARG A 50 10.27 22.76 -5.89
N ARG A 51 9.87 21.64 -5.29
CA ARG A 51 9.25 21.59 -3.96
C ARG A 51 10.24 21.99 -2.88
N SER A 52 9.76 22.65 -1.82
CA SER A 52 10.59 22.99 -0.66
C SER A 52 11.14 21.72 0.01
N LEU A 53 12.40 21.79 0.44
CA LEU A 53 13.07 20.77 1.25
C LEU A 53 12.73 20.91 2.75
N GLY A 54 11.79 21.81 3.10
CA GLY A 54 11.37 22.05 4.48
C GLY A 54 12.33 22.95 5.28
N TYR A 55 13.24 23.67 4.63
CA TYR A 55 14.13 24.62 5.30
C TYR A 55 14.55 25.79 4.40
N ALA A 56 15.00 26.87 5.04
CA ALA A 56 15.53 28.07 4.42
C ALA A 56 16.80 28.55 5.14
N TYR A 57 17.52 29.48 4.51
CA TYR A 57 18.52 30.32 5.18
C TYR A 57 18.05 31.77 5.16
N VAL A 58 18.20 32.46 6.29
CA VAL A 58 17.90 33.88 6.48
C VAL A 58 19.19 34.57 6.92
N ASN A 59 19.59 35.62 6.22
CA ASN A 59 20.78 36.41 6.56
C ASN A 59 20.32 37.81 6.97
N PHE A 60 20.71 38.26 8.15
CA PHE A 60 20.49 39.62 8.63
C PHE A 60 21.67 40.53 8.28
N GLN A 61 21.46 41.85 8.41
CA GLN A 61 22.51 42.84 8.23
C GLN A 61 23.45 42.92 9.46
N GLN A 62 22.96 42.59 10.67
CA GLN A 62 23.74 42.58 11.92
C GLN A 62 23.56 41.26 12.69
N PRO A 63 24.59 40.76 13.39
CA PRO A 63 24.47 39.57 14.24
C PRO A 63 23.41 39.69 15.34
N ALA A 64 23.30 40.86 15.98
CA ALA A 64 22.32 41.11 17.05
C ALA A 64 20.85 41.04 16.58
N ASP A 65 20.59 41.25 15.28
CA ASP A 65 19.24 41.08 14.71
C ASP A 65 18.93 39.58 14.48
N ALA A 66 19.95 38.79 14.12
CA ALA A 66 19.85 37.33 14.00
C ALA A 66 19.72 36.65 15.36
N GLU A 67 20.42 37.14 16.39
CA GLU A 67 20.27 36.72 17.79
C GLU A 67 18.87 37.04 18.30
N ARG A 68 18.39 38.27 18.12
CA ARG A 68 17.01 38.66 18.45
C ARG A 68 15.97 37.80 17.72
N ALA A 69 16.19 37.44 16.46
CA ALA A 69 15.31 36.52 15.73
C ALA A 69 15.35 35.07 16.27
N LEU A 70 16.52 34.58 16.68
CA LEU A 70 16.70 33.26 17.29
C LEU A 70 15.99 33.17 18.66
N ASP A 71 16.05 34.22 19.47
CA ASP A 71 15.45 34.20 20.81
C ASP A 71 13.94 34.46 20.79
N THR A 72 13.45 35.36 19.91
CA THR A 72 12.05 35.82 19.94
C THR A 72 11.12 35.13 18.94
N MET A 73 11.65 34.45 17.92
CA MET A 73 10.84 33.86 16.83
C MET A 73 11.01 32.35 16.65
N ASN A 74 11.77 31.67 17.52
CA ASN A 74 11.94 30.23 17.43
C ASN A 74 10.67 29.51 17.91
N PHE A 75 10.32 28.42 17.23
CA PHE A 75 9.08 27.66 17.40
C PHE A 75 7.78 28.37 17.00
N ASP A 76 7.85 29.59 16.45
CA ASP A 76 6.67 30.31 15.96
C ASP A 76 5.94 29.56 14.83
N VAL A 77 4.61 29.56 14.89
CA VAL A 77 3.77 28.77 13.97
C VAL A 77 3.54 29.52 12.66
N VAL A 78 4.16 29.06 11.57
CA VAL A 78 3.97 29.59 10.20
C VAL A 78 3.30 28.52 9.34
N LYS A 79 2.14 28.86 8.74
CA LYS A 79 1.26 27.90 8.02
C LYS A 79 1.02 26.60 8.81
N GLY A 80 0.68 26.72 10.10
CA GLY A 80 0.35 25.59 10.96
C GLY A 80 1.53 24.69 11.36
N LYS A 81 2.79 25.11 11.11
CA LYS A 81 3.98 24.39 11.59
C LYS A 81 4.92 25.32 12.37
N PRO A 82 5.40 24.91 13.56
CA PRO A 82 6.40 25.66 14.30
C PRO A 82 7.73 25.66 13.54
N ILE A 83 8.29 26.83 13.27
CA ILE A 83 9.60 26.97 12.59
C ILE A 83 10.72 26.68 13.59
N ARG A 84 11.80 26.03 13.15
CA ARG A 84 12.95 25.72 14.03
C ARG A 84 14.19 26.48 13.59
N ILE A 85 14.54 27.51 14.33
CA ILE A 85 15.65 28.41 14.06
C ILE A 85 16.93 27.86 14.73
N MET A 86 18.06 28.00 14.05
CA MET A 86 19.41 27.67 14.53
C MET A 86 20.43 28.61 13.89
N TRP A 87 21.61 28.79 14.48
CA TRP A 87 22.76 29.35 13.76
C TRP A 87 23.14 28.47 12.55
N SER A 88 23.47 29.09 11.42
CA SER A 88 23.69 28.39 10.14
C SER A 88 25.04 27.66 10.08
N GLN A 89 25.14 26.50 10.74
CA GLN A 89 26.34 25.66 10.66
C GLN A 89 26.52 25.10 9.22
N ARG A 90 27.68 25.41 8.61
CA ARG A 90 28.06 24.94 7.26
C ARG A 90 28.81 23.61 7.31
N ASP A 91 29.58 23.35 8.35
CA ASP A 91 30.42 22.15 8.45
C ASP A 91 29.54 20.87 8.45
N PRO A 92 29.78 19.88 7.56
CA PRO A 92 29.12 18.60 7.60
C PRO A 92 29.50 17.73 8.81
N SER A 93 30.71 17.90 9.38
CA SER A 93 31.21 17.10 10.51
C SER A 93 30.48 17.46 11.80
N LEU A 94 30.45 18.74 12.17
CA LEU A 94 29.74 19.25 13.34
C LEU A 94 28.23 18.95 13.29
N ARG A 95 27.63 18.94 12.08
CA ARG A 95 26.21 18.57 11.87
C ARG A 95 25.92 17.06 11.87
N LYS A 96 26.94 16.19 11.80
CA LYS A 96 26.80 14.73 11.74
C LYS A 96 27.48 13.97 12.88
N SER A 97 28.21 14.68 13.75
CA SER A 97 28.97 14.12 14.86
C SER A 97 28.11 13.31 15.83
N GLY A 98 26.82 13.67 16.00
CA GLY A 98 25.92 13.10 16.99
C GLY A 98 26.20 13.58 18.43
N VAL A 99 27.31 14.30 18.64
CA VAL A 99 27.70 14.86 19.95
C VAL A 99 26.62 15.83 20.44
N GLY A 100 26.32 15.78 21.74
CA GLY A 100 25.27 16.61 22.35
C GLY A 100 23.82 16.24 21.99
N ASN A 101 23.57 15.23 21.15
CA ASN A 101 22.21 14.84 20.77
C ASN A 101 21.57 13.87 21.78
N VAL A 102 20.46 14.31 22.37
CA VAL A 102 19.61 13.60 23.31
C VAL A 102 18.28 13.23 22.64
N PHE A 103 17.81 12.02 22.92
CA PHE A 103 16.49 11.53 22.57
C PHE A 103 15.62 11.42 23.82
N ILE A 104 14.41 11.95 23.74
CA ILE A 104 13.42 11.96 24.84
C ILE A 104 12.19 11.19 24.37
N LYS A 105 11.70 10.24 25.19
CA LYS A 105 10.57 9.36 24.89
C LYS A 105 9.60 9.32 26.08
N ASN A 106 8.32 9.05 25.79
CA ASN A 106 7.22 9.11 26.76
C ASN A 106 7.00 10.53 27.33
N LEU A 107 7.30 11.53 26.50
CA LEU A 107 6.93 12.91 26.74
C LEU A 107 5.39 13.03 26.71
N ASP A 108 4.81 13.87 27.56
CA ASP A 108 3.37 14.14 27.45
C ASP A 108 3.02 14.90 26.16
N LYS A 109 1.79 14.72 25.67
CA LYS A 109 1.32 15.34 24.44
C LYS A 109 1.09 16.85 24.54
N SER A 110 0.92 17.39 25.74
CA SER A 110 0.80 18.84 26.00
C SER A 110 2.12 19.60 25.85
N ILE A 111 3.26 18.91 25.91
CA ILE A 111 4.58 19.55 25.89
C ILE A 111 4.96 19.87 24.44
N ASP A 112 5.11 21.17 24.17
CA ASP A 112 5.48 21.71 22.88
C ASP A 112 7.01 21.90 22.76
N ASN A 113 7.46 22.55 21.68
CA ASN A 113 8.90 22.82 21.49
C ASN A 113 9.44 23.86 22.47
N LYS A 114 8.64 24.87 22.85
CA LYS A 114 9.08 25.93 23.76
C LYS A 114 9.18 25.44 25.19
N ALA A 115 8.16 24.76 25.73
CA ALA A 115 8.23 24.18 27.07
C ALA A 115 9.37 23.15 27.20
N LEU A 116 9.66 22.42 26.12
CA LEU A 116 10.82 21.53 26.05
C LEU A 116 12.15 22.31 26.08
N TYR A 117 12.27 23.39 25.31
CA TYR A 117 13.46 24.27 25.33
C TYR A 117 13.67 24.86 26.73
N ASP A 118 12.64 25.50 27.29
CA ASP A 118 12.67 26.13 28.60
C ASP A 118 13.13 25.11 29.67
N THR A 119 12.54 23.90 29.69
CA THR A 119 12.89 22.84 30.65
C THR A 119 14.32 22.34 30.51
N PHE A 120 14.80 22.10 29.29
CA PHE A 120 16.13 21.49 29.08
C PHE A 120 17.28 22.51 29.04
N SER A 121 16.99 23.81 28.86
CA SER A 121 17.99 24.89 28.86
C SER A 121 18.82 24.94 30.14
N ALA A 122 18.23 24.52 31.27
CA ALA A 122 18.88 24.46 32.59
C ALA A 122 20.11 23.51 32.65
N PHE A 123 20.29 22.61 31.68
CA PHE A 123 21.45 21.69 31.64
C PHE A 123 22.61 22.22 30.79
N GLY A 124 22.35 23.21 29.92
CA GLY A 124 23.33 23.86 29.05
C GLY A 124 22.69 24.41 27.77
N ASN A 125 23.48 25.12 26.96
CA ASN A 125 23.03 25.74 25.72
C ASN A 125 22.45 24.72 24.72
N ILE A 126 21.25 24.98 24.21
CA ILE A 126 20.53 24.15 23.25
C ILE A 126 20.69 24.75 21.85
N LEU A 127 21.46 24.10 20.99
CA LEU A 127 21.56 24.45 19.57
C LEU A 127 20.25 24.16 18.81
N SER A 128 19.48 23.18 19.26
CA SER A 128 18.15 22.89 18.71
C SER A 128 17.34 21.94 19.58
N CYS A 129 16.01 22.10 19.62
CA CYS A 129 15.13 21.04 20.08
C CYS A 129 13.90 20.89 19.17
N LYS A 130 13.28 19.71 19.20
CA LYS A 130 12.10 19.39 18.39
C LYS A 130 11.27 18.27 19.03
N VAL A 131 10.02 18.58 19.38
CA VAL A 131 8.95 17.60 19.58
C VAL A 131 8.49 17.10 18.20
N VAL A 132 8.29 15.79 18.04
CA VAL A 132 7.77 15.25 16.78
C VAL A 132 6.27 15.09 16.83
N CYS A 133 5.58 15.81 15.94
CA CYS A 133 4.13 15.73 15.76
C CYS A 133 3.73 14.99 14.47
N ASP A 134 2.50 14.48 14.44
CA ASP A 134 1.72 14.18 13.24
C ASP A 134 0.49 15.09 13.15
N GLU A 135 -0.42 14.77 12.25
CA GLU A 135 -1.71 15.44 12.03
C GLU A 135 -2.66 15.32 13.24
N ASN A 136 -2.36 14.43 14.20
CA ASN A 136 -3.08 14.25 15.47
C ASN A 136 -2.29 14.81 16.68
N GLY A 137 -1.26 15.64 16.45
CA GLY A 137 -0.47 16.31 17.48
C GLY A 137 0.81 15.56 17.87
N SER A 138 1.28 15.76 19.11
CA SER A 138 2.56 15.19 19.58
C SER A 138 2.56 13.66 19.61
N LYS A 139 3.66 13.06 19.12
CA LYS A 139 3.92 11.60 19.19
C LYS A 139 4.51 11.16 20.54
N GLY A 140 4.63 12.06 21.52
CA GLY A 140 5.20 11.74 22.83
C GLY A 140 6.70 11.42 22.80
N TYR A 141 7.43 11.96 21.82
CA TYR A 141 8.88 11.91 21.77
C TYR A 141 9.49 13.15 21.12
N ALA A 142 10.72 13.46 21.50
CA ALA A 142 11.43 14.66 21.09
C ALA A 142 12.95 14.42 20.96
N PHE A 143 13.63 15.39 20.37
CA PHE A 143 15.08 15.46 20.28
C PHE A 143 15.57 16.81 20.82
N VAL A 144 16.69 16.81 21.54
CA VAL A 144 17.39 18.01 22.00
C VAL A 144 18.86 17.88 21.61
N HIS A 145 19.42 18.91 21.00
CA HIS A 145 20.83 19.00 20.64
C HIS A 145 21.46 20.10 21.49
N PHE A 146 22.24 19.68 22.49
CA PHE A 146 23.09 20.57 23.25
C PHE A 146 24.36 20.92 22.48
N GLU A 147 24.94 22.07 22.79
CA GLU A 147 26.23 22.51 22.25
C GLU A 147 27.41 21.63 22.70
N THR A 148 27.35 21.13 23.94
CA THR A 148 28.39 20.27 24.55
C THR A 148 27.85 18.88 24.86
N GLN A 149 28.73 17.87 24.86
CA GLN A 149 28.33 16.53 25.28
C GLN A 149 27.96 16.51 26.77
N ASP A 150 28.71 17.23 27.60
CA ASP A 150 28.52 17.23 29.06
C ASP A 150 27.15 17.78 29.47
N ALA A 151 26.59 18.75 28.72
CA ALA A 151 25.22 19.20 28.91
C ALA A 151 24.19 18.12 28.58
N ALA A 152 24.42 17.36 27.50
CA ALA A 152 23.59 16.21 27.14
C ALA A 152 23.68 15.09 28.19
N ASP A 153 24.87 14.76 28.68
CA ASP A 153 25.07 13.72 29.69
C ASP A 153 24.48 14.13 31.05
N ARG A 154 24.64 15.39 31.50
CA ARG A 154 23.94 15.92 32.69
C ARG A 154 22.41 15.89 32.55
N ALA A 155 21.89 16.20 31.36
CA ALA A 155 20.45 16.14 31.09
C ALA A 155 19.94 14.68 31.11
N ILE A 156 20.71 13.73 30.58
CA ILE A 156 20.40 12.30 30.64
C ILE A 156 20.41 11.81 32.09
N GLU A 157 21.48 12.07 32.84
CA GLU A 157 21.62 11.64 34.23
C GLU A 157 20.48 12.14 35.12
N LYS A 158 20.12 13.43 35.02
CA LYS A 158 19.13 14.05 35.90
C LYS A 158 17.67 13.83 35.46
N MET A 159 17.39 13.83 34.15
CA MET A 159 16.00 13.78 33.66
C MET A 159 15.51 12.38 33.30
N ASN A 160 16.41 11.40 33.11
CA ASN A 160 15.99 10.04 32.74
C ASN A 160 15.25 9.36 33.89
N GLY A 161 13.93 9.19 33.72
CA GLY A 161 13.06 8.62 34.74
C GLY A 161 12.41 9.64 35.68
N MET A 162 12.57 10.95 35.45
CA MET A 162 11.76 11.98 36.12
C MET A 162 10.33 12.05 35.54
N LEU A 163 9.43 12.69 36.30
CA LEU A 163 8.04 12.94 35.90
C LEU A 163 7.93 14.33 35.25
N LEU A 164 7.47 14.40 34.00
CA LEU A 164 7.00 15.63 33.34
C LEU A 164 5.52 15.45 33.01
N ASN A 165 4.66 16.35 33.52
CA ASN A 165 3.20 16.28 33.39
C ASN A 165 2.66 14.85 33.65
N ASP A 166 3.00 14.34 34.84
CA ASP A 166 2.70 12.99 35.36
C ASP A 166 3.20 11.79 34.52
N ARG A 167 3.99 12.03 33.46
CA ARG A 167 4.66 10.96 32.70
C ARG A 167 6.12 10.80 33.06
N LYS A 168 6.50 9.57 33.37
CA LYS A 168 7.90 9.18 33.53
C LYS A 168 8.61 9.25 32.18
N VAL A 169 9.37 10.30 31.92
CA VAL A 169 10.12 10.47 30.67
C VAL A 169 11.36 9.59 30.65
N PHE A 170 11.67 9.02 29.49
CA PHE A 170 12.95 8.37 29.23
C PHE A 170 13.84 9.35 28.47
N VAL A 171 15.06 9.55 28.94
CA VAL A 171 16.05 10.48 28.36
C VAL A 171 17.34 9.70 28.13
N GLY A 172 17.90 9.75 26.92
CA GLY A 172 19.10 9.00 26.58
C GLY A 172 19.80 9.52 25.34
N ARG A 173 21.00 9.01 25.04
CA ARG A 173 21.76 9.43 23.85
C ARG A 173 20.99 9.10 22.57
N PHE A 174 21.01 10.01 21.60
CA PHE A 174 20.35 9.82 20.32
C PHE A 174 21.02 8.70 19.52
N LYS A 175 20.29 7.60 19.30
CA LYS A 175 20.66 6.54 18.37
C LYS A 175 19.99 6.74 17.01
N SER A 176 20.77 6.58 15.94
CA SER A 176 20.27 6.75 14.58
C SER A 176 19.20 5.69 14.23
N ARG A 177 18.38 5.94 13.20
CA ARG A 177 17.35 4.97 12.79
C ARG A 177 17.98 3.62 12.38
N LYS A 178 19.01 3.65 11.53
CA LYS A 178 19.75 2.47 11.06
C LYS A 178 20.39 1.68 12.21
N GLU A 179 20.97 2.39 13.18
CA GLU A 179 21.57 1.80 14.38
C GLU A 179 20.52 1.13 15.27
N ARG A 180 19.38 1.78 15.53
CA ARG A 180 18.27 1.17 16.29
C ARG A 180 17.66 -0.02 15.58
N GLU A 181 17.52 0.02 14.25
CA GLU A 181 17.04 -1.12 13.45
C GLU A 181 18.07 -2.27 13.45
N ALA A 182 19.37 -1.98 13.49
CA ALA A 182 20.42 -2.99 13.66
C ALA A 182 20.45 -3.58 15.08
N GLU A 183 20.36 -2.76 16.14
CA GLU A 183 20.35 -3.23 17.54
C GLU A 183 19.09 -4.04 17.85
N MET A 184 17.90 -3.56 17.43
CA MET A 184 16.66 -4.33 17.55
C MET A 184 16.68 -5.59 16.68
N GLY A 185 17.32 -5.54 15.51
CA GLY A 185 17.52 -6.70 14.64
C GLY A 185 18.49 -7.75 15.22
N ALA A 186 19.46 -7.33 16.03
CA ALA A 186 20.32 -8.23 16.81
C ALA A 186 19.53 -8.83 18.00
N LYS A 187 18.84 -8.00 18.78
CA LYS A 187 18.00 -8.45 19.90
C LYS A 187 16.79 -9.31 19.49
N ALA A 188 16.36 -9.24 18.24
CA ALA A 188 15.37 -10.15 17.66
C ALA A 188 15.97 -11.46 17.12
N LYS A 189 17.29 -11.53 16.96
CA LYS A 189 18.03 -12.78 16.70
C LYS A 189 18.38 -13.50 17.99
N GLU A 190 18.70 -12.77 19.07
CA GLU A 190 18.89 -13.33 20.40
C GLU A 190 17.78 -14.32 20.76
N PHE A 191 18.14 -15.58 20.97
CA PHE A 191 17.24 -16.65 21.38
C PHE A 191 17.85 -17.43 22.55
N THR A 192 17.05 -17.69 23.57
CA THR A 192 17.38 -18.59 24.68
C THR A 192 16.78 -19.98 24.51
N ASN A 193 15.78 -20.11 23.63
CA ASN A 193 15.03 -21.34 23.43
C ASN A 193 15.54 -22.11 22.22
N VAL A 194 16.00 -23.34 22.48
CA VAL A 194 16.51 -24.31 21.51
C VAL A 194 15.46 -25.39 21.27
N TYR A 195 15.33 -25.83 20.02
CA TYR A 195 14.55 -26.97 19.58
C TYR A 195 15.52 -28.09 19.18
N ILE A 196 15.31 -29.29 19.73
CA ILE A 196 16.15 -30.47 19.55
C ILE A 196 15.27 -31.55 18.94
N LYS A 197 15.73 -32.24 17.88
CA LYS A 197 14.95 -33.25 17.14
C LYS A 197 15.85 -34.42 16.71
N ASN A 198 15.24 -35.59 16.55
CA ASN A 198 15.82 -36.83 16.04
C ASN A 198 16.77 -37.56 17.01
N PHE A 199 16.65 -37.32 18.31
CA PHE A 199 17.48 -37.93 19.36
C PHE A 199 17.07 -39.34 19.81
N GLY A 200 16.11 -39.99 19.13
CA GLY A 200 15.57 -41.30 19.52
C GLY A 200 14.26 -41.25 20.34
N GLU A 201 13.71 -42.42 20.67
CA GLU A 201 12.53 -42.55 21.56
C GLU A 201 12.95 -42.67 23.04
N ASP A 202 14.20 -43.06 23.30
CA ASP A 202 14.74 -43.43 24.61
C ASP A 202 15.20 -42.23 25.47
N MET A 203 14.97 -41.01 24.97
CA MET A 203 15.32 -39.75 25.64
C MET A 203 14.09 -39.15 26.33
N ASP A 204 14.23 -38.88 27.62
CA ASP A 204 13.27 -38.22 28.50
C ASP A 204 13.72 -36.79 28.87
N ASP A 205 12.93 -36.10 29.69
CA ASP A 205 13.23 -34.73 30.13
C ASP A 205 14.57 -34.64 30.88
N GLN A 206 14.88 -35.64 31.70
CA GLN A 206 16.04 -35.66 32.60
C GLN A 206 17.34 -35.89 31.81
N ARG A 207 17.37 -36.89 30.94
CA ARG A 207 18.56 -37.21 30.14
C ARG A 207 18.81 -36.18 29.03
N LEU A 208 17.75 -35.57 28.49
CA LEU A 208 17.90 -34.39 27.64
C LEU A 208 18.47 -33.19 28.42
N LYS A 209 18.09 -33.00 29.69
CA LYS A 209 18.66 -31.94 30.54
C LYS A 209 20.15 -32.18 30.83
N GLU A 210 20.52 -33.37 31.28
CA GLU A 210 21.92 -33.76 31.54
C GLU A 210 22.82 -33.54 30.31
N LEU A 211 22.32 -33.87 29.11
CA LEU A 211 23.03 -33.70 27.85
C LEU A 211 23.20 -32.23 27.42
N PHE A 212 22.35 -31.31 27.90
CA PHE A 212 22.34 -29.90 27.46
C PHE A 212 22.76 -28.90 28.55
N ASP A 213 22.75 -29.26 29.84
CA ASP A 213 23.31 -28.46 30.94
C ASP A 213 24.82 -28.20 30.78
N LYS A 214 25.56 -29.07 30.07
CA LYS A 214 26.99 -28.86 29.75
C LYS A 214 27.29 -27.60 28.92
N TYR A 215 26.28 -27.04 28.23
CA TYR A 215 26.44 -25.81 27.44
C TYR A 215 26.14 -24.52 28.21
N GLY A 216 25.53 -24.64 29.39
CA GLY A 216 25.11 -23.52 30.22
C GLY A 216 23.85 -23.85 31.00
N LYS A 217 23.44 -22.92 31.86
CA LYS A 217 22.35 -23.14 32.82
C LYS A 217 20.99 -23.20 32.11
N THR A 218 20.36 -24.37 32.12
CA THR A 218 18.98 -24.53 31.62
C THR A 218 17.97 -24.03 32.66
N LEU A 219 16.95 -23.30 32.18
CA LEU A 219 15.79 -22.83 32.95
C LEU A 219 14.60 -23.80 32.83
N SER A 220 14.49 -24.50 31.70
CA SER A 220 13.40 -25.43 31.40
C SER A 220 13.84 -26.40 30.32
N VAL A 221 13.54 -27.68 30.48
CA VAL A 221 13.77 -28.73 29.49
C VAL A 221 12.48 -29.55 29.36
N LYS A 222 12.05 -29.81 28.13
CA LYS A 222 10.85 -30.62 27.88
C LYS A 222 10.93 -31.42 26.57
N VAL A 223 10.96 -32.73 26.70
CA VAL A 223 10.66 -33.68 25.63
C VAL A 223 9.16 -33.66 25.37
N MET A 224 8.77 -33.62 24.09
CA MET A 224 7.37 -33.77 23.70
C MET A 224 7.05 -35.25 23.54
N THR A 225 6.05 -35.72 24.30
CA THR A 225 5.51 -37.08 24.19
C THR A 225 4.18 -37.09 23.41
N ASP A 226 3.83 -38.23 22.81
CA ASP A 226 2.49 -38.49 22.27
C ASP A 226 1.54 -38.97 23.39
N LEU A 227 0.25 -39.13 23.06
CA LEU A 227 -0.82 -39.51 24.00
C LEU A 227 -0.58 -40.84 24.74
N THR A 228 0.32 -41.69 24.22
CA THR A 228 0.74 -42.96 24.82
C THR A 228 1.94 -42.84 25.78
N GLY A 229 2.41 -41.62 26.06
CA GLY A 229 3.59 -41.35 26.90
C GLY A 229 4.93 -41.54 26.18
N LYS A 230 4.96 -42.14 24.99
CA LYS A 230 6.19 -42.29 24.18
C LYS A 230 6.75 -40.94 23.73
N SER A 231 8.08 -40.81 23.72
CA SER A 231 8.79 -39.65 23.18
C SER A 231 8.57 -39.50 21.67
N ARG A 232 8.34 -38.28 21.20
CA ARG A 232 8.16 -37.97 19.76
C ARG A 232 9.48 -37.75 19.03
N GLY A 233 10.61 -38.06 19.68
CA GLY A 233 11.95 -37.76 19.19
C GLY A 233 12.22 -36.27 19.00
N PHE A 234 11.54 -35.40 19.76
CA PHE A 234 11.86 -33.97 19.79
C PHE A 234 11.50 -33.32 21.13
N GLY A 235 12.19 -32.22 21.43
CA GLY A 235 12.03 -31.48 22.68
C GLY A 235 12.53 -30.04 22.56
N PHE A 236 12.46 -29.33 23.68
CA PHE A 236 12.89 -27.95 23.82
C PHE A 236 13.77 -27.78 25.06
N VAL A 237 14.78 -26.93 24.95
CA VAL A 237 15.63 -26.49 26.07
C VAL A 237 15.58 -24.96 26.08
N SER A 238 15.41 -24.36 27.26
CA SER A 238 15.47 -22.93 27.50
C SER A 238 16.68 -22.62 28.36
N TYR A 239 17.56 -21.73 27.91
CA TYR A 239 18.74 -21.28 28.66
C TYR A 239 18.52 -19.93 29.34
N GLU A 240 19.33 -19.62 30.35
CA GLU A 240 19.35 -18.28 30.96
C GLU A 240 19.97 -17.22 30.03
N LYS A 241 20.87 -17.62 29.12
CA LYS A 241 21.62 -16.73 28.21
C LYS A 241 21.51 -17.16 26.75
N HIS A 242 21.58 -16.18 25.84
CA HIS A 242 21.65 -16.43 24.40
C HIS A 242 22.93 -17.15 23.98
N GLU A 243 24.08 -16.81 24.57
CA GLU A 243 25.38 -17.40 24.25
C GLU A 243 25.39 -18.93 24.46
N ASP A 244 24.77 -19.38 25.55
CA ASP A 244 24.71 -20.80 25.92
C ASP A 244 23.77 -21.57 24.96
N ALA A 245 22.66 -20.94 24.55
CA ALA A 245 21.78 -21.45 23.51
C ALA A 245 22.44 -21.51 22.12
N ASN A 246 23.34 -20.57 21.79
CA ASN A 246 24.13 -20.63 20.56
C ASN A 246 25.14 -21.79 20.60
N LYS A 247 25.93 -21.93 21.68
CA LYS A 247 26.90 -23.03 21.84
C LYS A 247 26.22 -24.40 21.69
N ALA A 248 25.06 -24.58 22.33
CA ALA A 248 24.25 -25.78 22.22
C ALA A 248 23.78 -26.06 20.78
N VAL A 249 23.47 -25.03 19.99
CA VAL A 249 23.10 -25.16 18.57
C VAL A 249 24.33 -25.45 17.70
N GLU A 250 25.46 -24.79 17.94
CA GLU A 250 26.67 -24.92 17.13
C GLU A 250 27.37 -26.27 17.32
N GLU A 251 27.41 -26.81 18.55
CA GLU A 251 28.12 -28.07 18.84
C GLU A 251 27.25 -29.32 18.64
N MET A 252 25.96 -29.30 19.00
CA MET A 252 25.11 -30.50 18.92
C MET A 252 24.39 -30.68 17.57
N ASN A 253 24.24 -29.65 16.74
CA ASN A 253 23.51 -29.76 15.48
C ASN A 253 24.29 -30.57 14.43
N GLY A 254 23.75 -31.73 14.06
CA GLY A 254 24.39 -32.69 13.15
C GLY A 254 25.15 -33.82 13.86
N THR A 255 25.24 -33.81 15.19
CA THR A 255 25.83 -34.92 15.97
C THR A 255 24.98 -36.18 15.88
N GLU A 256 25.59 -37.36 16.00
CA GLU A 256 24.86 -38.63 16.03
C GLU A 256 24.62 -39.11 17.47
N LEU A 257 23.35 -39.34 17.82
CA LEU A 257 22.94 -40.01 19.05
C LEU A 257 22.08 -41.23 18.69
N ASN A 258 22.33 -42.38 19.32
CA ASN A 258 21.59 -43.63 19.07
C ASN A 258 21.43 -43.98 17.57
N GLY A 259 22.46 -43.74 16.76
CA GLY A 259 22.46 -43.97 15.30
C GLY A 259 21.57 -43.01 14.50
N LYS A 260 21.24 -41.83 15.05
CA LYS A 260 20.39 -40.82 14.41
C LYS A 260 21.06 -39.44 14.49
N THR A 261 21.13 -38.73 13.37
CA THR A 261 21.65 -37.36 13.29
C THR A 261 20.67 -36.38 13.93
N VAL A 262 21.09 -35.76 15.04
CA VAL A 262 20.28 -34.82 15.83
C VAL A 262 20.29 -33.45 15.17
N PHE A 263 19.10 -32.88 14.97
CA PHE A 263 18.95 -31.49 14.56
C PHE A 263 18.76 -30.61 15.79
N VAL A 264 19.55 -29.53 15.88
CA VAL A 264 19.49 -28.54 16.97
C VAL A 264 19.44 -27.14 16.37
N GLY A 265 18.53 -26.30 16.85
CA GLY A 265 18.37 -24.95 16.31
C GLY A 265 17.43 -24.07 17.14
N ARG A 266 17.32 -22.78 16.79
CA ARG A 266 16.39 -21.84 17.42
C ARG A 266 14.95 -22.37 17.42
N ALA A 267 14.29 -22.37 18.57
CA ALA A 267 12.89 -22.75 18.70
C ALA A 267 11.95 -21.70 18.08
N GLN A 268 11.54 -21.93 16.84
CA GLN A 268 10.54 -21.09 16.14
C GLN A 268 9.11 -21.36 16.64
N LYS A 269 8.27 -20.32 16.68
CA LYS A 269 6.82 -20.50 16.92
C LYS A 269 6.14 -21.15 15.70
N LYS A 270 5.06 -21.91 15.91
CA LYS A 270 4.32 -22.59 14.82
C LYS A 270 3.93 -21.64 13.67
N MET A 271 3.46 -20.44 14.01
CA MET A 271 3.09 -19.38 13.05
C MET A 271 4.31 -18.83 12.28
N GLU A 272 5.42 -18.55 12.97
CA GLU A 272 6.69 -18.08 12.39
C GLU A 272 7.23 -19.10 11.38
N ARG A 273 7.33 -20.37 11.80
CA ARG A 273 7.74 -21.49 10.94
C ARG A 273 6.82 -21.69 9.74
N GLN A 274 5.51 -21.56 9.92
CA GLN A 274 4.53 -21.70 8.82
C GLN A 274 4.63 -20.53 7.82
N ALA A 275 4.89 -19.31 8.29
CA ALA A 275 5.11 -18.14 7.44
C ALA A 275 6.43 -18.24 6.66
N GLU A 276 7.53 -18.65 7.30
CA GLU A 276 8.81 -18.88 6.62
C GLU A 276 8.70 -20.01 5.58
N LEU A 277 8.06 -21.13 5.95
CA LEU A 277 7.86 -22.25 5.03
C LEU A 277 6.96 -21.86 3.85
N LYS A 278 5.89 -21.09 4.08
CA LYS A 278 5.07 -20.50 3.01
C LYS A 278 5.92 -19.63 2.09
N ARG A 279 6.72 -18.70 2.63
CA ARG A 279 7.63 -17.83 1.88
C ARG A 279 8.65 -18.63 1.06
N LYS A 280 9.20 -19.72 1.60
CA LYS A 280 10.16 -20.59 0.89
C LYS A 280 9.50 -21.36 -0.25
N PHE A 281 8.27 -21.88 -0.06
CA PHE A 281 7.48 -22.47 -1.14
C PHE A 281 7.06 -21.45 -2.20
N GLU A 282 6.70 -20.23 -1.79
CA GLU A 282 6.34 -19.12 -2.67
C GLU A 282 7.54 -18.65 -3.50
N GLN A 283 8.74 -18.57 -2.90
CA GLN A 283 9.99 -18.31 -3.59
C GLN A 283 10.34 -19.41 -4.59
N LEU A 284 10.20 -20.69 -4.23
CA LEU A 284 10.39 -21.82 -5.17
C LEU A 284 9.32 -21.86 -6.27
N LYS A 285 8.08 -21.46 -5.99
CA LYS A 285 7.03 -21.27 -7.03
C LYS A 285 7.45 -20.13 -7.96
N GLN A 286 7.93 -19.01 -7.43
CA GLN A 286 8.31 -17.83 -8.19
C GLN A 286 9.56 -18.05 -9.05
N GLU A 287 10.55 -18.79 -8.54
CA GLU A 287 11.73 -19.20 -9.31
C GLU A 287 11.32 -20.10 -10.48
N ARG A 288 10.43 -21.09 -10.24
CA ARG A 288 9.85 -21.93 -11.30
C ARG A 288 8.91 -21.13 -12.24
N ILE A 289 8.33 -20.02 -11.79
CA ILE A 289 7.57 -19.11 -12.65
C ILE A 289 8.52 -18.40 -13.62
N SER A 290 9.56 -17.76 -13.08
CA SER A 290 10.56 -16.97 -13.81
C SER A 290 11.38 -17.83 -14.79
N ARG A 291 11.89 -19.00 -14.35
CA ARG A 291 12.71 -19.90 -15.16
C ARG A 291 12.03 -20.36 -16.46
N TYR A 292 10.70 -20.38 -16.50
CA TYR A 292 9.91 -20.78 -17.68
C TYR A 292 9.17 -19.60 -18.35
N GLN A 293 9.43 -18.37 -17.92
CA GLN A 293 8.83 -17.17 -18.50
C GLN A 293 9.56 -16.79 -19.80
N GLY A 294 8.82 -16.58 -20.89
CA GLY A 294 9.38 -16.24 -22.21
C GLY A 294 10.04 -17.41 -22.97
N VAL A 295 10.60 -18.41 -22.29
CA VAL A 295 11.30 -19.56 -22.91
C VAL A 295 10.39 -20.71 -23.35
N ASN A 296 9.20 -20.85 -22.73
CA ASN A 296 8.29 -21.97 -22.98
C ASN A 296 7.18 -21.58 -23.96
N LEU A 297 7.01 -22.37 -25.02
CA LEU A 297 6.02 -22.19 -26.06
C LEU A 297 4.86 -23.19 -25.92
N TYR A 298 3.68 -22.75 -26.32
CA TYR A 298 2.49 -23.56 -26.51
C TYR A 298 2.24 -23.70 -28.02
N ILE A 299 2.28 -24.95 -28.50
CA ILE A 299 2.06 -25.31 -29.90
C ILE A 299 0.70 -26.00 -29.98
N LYS A 300 -0.19 -25.52 -30.84
CA LYS A 300 -1.53 -26.08 -31.07
C LYS A 300 -1.73 -26.37 -32.56
N ASN A 301 -2.76 -27.15 -32.87
CA ASN A 301 -3.07 -27.68 -34.20
C ASN A 301 -1.98 -28.65 -34.69
N LEU A 302 -1.34 -29.38 -33.77
CA LEU A 302 -0.48 -30.50 -34.13
C LEU A 302 -1.27 -31.54 -34.95
N ASP A 303 -0.62 -32.08 -35.97
CA ASP A 303 -1.09 -33.28 -36.63
C ASP A 303 -1.01 -34.48 -35.68
N ASP A 304 -1.96 -35.41 -35.78
CA ASP A 304 -2.08 -36.57 -34.88
C ASP A 304 -0.87 -37.51 -35.02
N THR A 305 -0.13 -37.41 -36.14
CA THR A 305 1.12 -38.13 -36.41
C THR A 305 2.37 -37.49 -35.80
N ILE A 306 2.26 -36.33 -35.13
CA ILE A 306 3.38 -35.64 -34.48
C ILE A 306 3.51 -36.07 -33.01
N ASP A 307 4.67 -36.66 -32.71
CA ASP A 307 5.14 -37.08 -31.40
C ASP A 307 6.19 -36.10 -30.83
N ASP A 308 6.66 -36.37 -29.60
CA ASP A 308 7.65 -35.55 -28.89
C ASP A 308 8.96 -35.39 -29.68
N GLU A 309 9.38 -36.41 -30.43
CA GLU A 309 10.64 -36.40 -31.20
C GLU A 309 10.51 -35.58 -32.48
N LYS A 310 9.43 -35.75 -33.25
CA LYS A 310 9.12 -34.92 -34.42
C LYS A 310 8.92 -33.46 -34.02
N LEU A 311 8.20 -33.20 -32.92
CA LEU A 311 8.03 -31.85 -32.39
C LEU A 311 9.38 -31.24 -32.00
N ARG A 312 10.28 -32.00 -31.36
CA ARG A 312 11.64 -31.54 -31.05
C ARG A 312 12.46 -31.29 -32.32
N LYS A 313 12.37 -32.16 -33.31
CA LYS A 313 13.11 -32.05 -34.58
C LYS A 313 12.70 -30.80 -35.35
N GLU A 314 11.40 -30.57 -35.55
CA GLU A 314 10.87 -29.41 -36.28
C GLU A 314 11.22 -28.07 -35.60
N PHE A 315 11.34 -28.03 -34.27
CA PHE A 315 11.66 -26.82 -33.53
C PHE A 315 13.16 -26.61 -33.24
N SER A 316 14.01 -27.64 -33.40
CA SER A 316 15.46 -27.52 -33.15
C SER A 316 16.24 -26.50 -34.00
N PRO A 317 15.84 -26.13 -35.25
CA PRO A 317 16.53 -25.09 -36.02
C PRO A 317 16.46 -23.68 -35.41
N PHE A 318 15.57 -23.46 -34.43
CA PHE A 318 15.34 -22.15 -33.83
C PHE A 318 16.07 -21.95 -32.49
N GLY A 319 16.64 -23.01 -31.91
CA GLY A 319 17.39 -22.93 -30.65
C GLY A 319 17.53 -24.26 -29.90
N SER A 320 18.24 -24.22 -28.77
CA SER A 320 18.49 -25.35 -27.89
C SER A 320 17.24 -25.73 -27.08
N ILE A 321 16.59 -26.83 -27.47
CA ILE A 321 15.40 -27.34 -26.79
C ILE A 321 15.78 -28.11 -25.53
N THR A 322 15.40 -27.56 -24.38
CA THR A 322 15.51 -28.16 -23.04
C THR A 322 14.42 -29.21 -22.78
N SER A 323 13.24 -29.05 -23.37
CA SER A 323 12.14 -30.01 -23.30
C SER A 323 11.15 -29.79 -24.45
N ALA A 324 10.68 -30.85 -25.07
CA ALA A 324 9.52 -30.85 -25.97
C ALA A 324 8.56 -31.95 -25.50
N LYS A 325 7.25 -31.68 -25.52
CA LYS A 325 6.23 -32.65 -25.12
C LYS A 325 4.86 -32.39 -25.75
N VAL A 326 4.32 -33.38 -26.45
CA VAL A 326 2.93 -33.44 -26.91
C VAL A 326 2.03 -33.89 -25.75
N MET A 327 0.85 -33.30 -25.65
CA MET A 327 -0.12 -33.67 -24.62
C MET A 327 -1.07 -34.75 -25.16
N LEU A 328 -1.00 -35.94 -24.57
CA LEU A 328 -1.82 -37.10 -24.95
C LEU A 328 -3.09 -37.21 -24.09
N GLU A 329 -4.10 -37.89 -24.62
CA GLU A 329 -5.32 -38.36 -23.97
C GLU A 329 -5.59 -39.78 -24.46
N ASP A 330 -5.60 -40.76 -23.55
CA ASP A 330 -5.86 -42.17 -23.85
C ASP A 330 -5.04 -42.73 -25.04
N GLY A 331 -3.77 -42.31 -25.13
CA GLY A 331 -2.83 -42.68 -26.18
C GLY A 331 -2.90 -41.86 -27.48
N ARG A 332 -3.84 -40.92 -27.61
CA ARG A 332 -4.02 -40.05 -28.78
C ARG A 332 -3.55 -38.62 -28.50
N SER A 333 -3.09 -37.90 -29.53
CA SER A 333 -2.71 -36.49 -29.41
C SER A 333 -3.93 -35.60 -29.14
N LYS A 334 -3.85 -34.71 -28.14
CA LYS A 334 -4.82 -33.62 -27.94
C LYS A 334 -4.68 -32.50 -29.00
N GLY A 335 -3.83 -32.67 -30.01
CA GLY A 335 -3.53 -31.66 -31.02
C GLY A 335 -2.74 -30.46 -30.50
N PHE A 336 -2.10 -30.58 -29.34
CA PHE A 336 -1.23 -29.53 -28.77
C PHE A 336 -0.09 -30.10 -27.91
N GLY A 337 0.95 -29.30 -27.74
CA GLY A 337 2.15 -29.61 -26.97
C GLY A 337 2.89 -28.36 -26.51
N PHE A 338 4.05 -28.56 -25.90
CA PHE A 338 4.92 -27.51 -25.40
C PHE A 338 6.36 -27.73 -25.87
N VAL A 339 7.09 -26.64 -26.12
CA VAL A 339 8.54 -26.65 -26.40
C VAL A 339 9.19 -25.55 -25.58
N CYS A 340 10.15 -25.92 -24.73
CA CYS A 340 10.91 -25.00 -23.90
C CYS A 340 12.34 -24.86 -24.43
N PHE A 341 12.66 -23.66 -24.90
CA PHE A 341 14.00 -23.29 -25.35
C PHE A 341 14.94 -22.98 -24.17
N SER A 342 16.21 -22.69 -24.47
CA SER A 342 17.20 -22.29 -23.48
C SER A 342 17.18 -20.78 -23.23
N SER A 343 16.84 -19.97 -24.24
CA SER A 343 16.69 -18.52 -24.14
C SER A 343 15.31 -18.01 -24.63
N PRO A 344 14.84 -16.83 -24.16
CA PRO A 344 13.61 -16.22 -24.66
C PRO A 344 13.71 -15.74 -26.11
N GLU A 345 14.93 -15.51 -26.60
CA GLU A 345 15.22 -15.03 -27.95
C GLU A 345 15.01 -16.16 -28.97
N GLU A 346 15.52 -17.36 -28.68
CA GLU A 346 15.23 -18.61 -29.41
C GLU A 346 13.71 -18.86 -29.49
N ALA A 347 13.02 -18.75 -28.35
CA ALA A 347 11.58 -18.94 -28.25
C ALA A 347 10.80 -17.90 -29.08
N THR A 348 11.22 -16.64 -29.08
CA THR A 348 10.60 -15.56 -29.86
C THR A 348 10.82 -15.73 -31.36
N LYS A 349 12.02 -16.19 -31.77
CA LYS A 349 12.32 -16.58 -33.16
C LYS A 349 11.40 -17.71 -33.61
N ALA A 350 11.31 -18.78 -32.82
CA ALA A 350 10.43 -19.93 -33.09
C ALA A 350 8.95 -19.54 -33.20
N VAL A 351 8.44 -18.64 -32.34
CA VAL A 351 7.07 -18.07 -32.47
C VAL A 351 6.90 -17.36 -33.80
N THR A 352 7.90 -16.59 -34.24
CA THR A 352 7.82 -15.79 -35.47
C THR A 352 7.84 -16.63 -36.74
N GLU A 353 8.65 -17.70 -36.78
CA GLU A 353 8.85 -18.52 -37.98
C GLU A 353 7.96 -19.78 -38.06
N MET A 354 7.48 -20.31 -36.93
CA MET A 354 6.64 -21.54 -36.92
C MET A 354 5.14 -21.27 -36.76
N ASN A 355 4.71 -20.08 -36.32
CA ASN A 355 3.29 -19.76 -36.23
C ASN A 355 2.66 -19.60 -37.62
N GLY A 356 1.64 -20.40 -37.92
CA GLY A 356 1.00 -20.50 -39.24
C GLY A 356 1.67 -21.48 -40.21
N ARG A 357 2.85 -22.02 -39.88
CA ARG A 357 3.56 -22.98 -40.75
C ARG A 357 2.83 -24.32 -40.79
N ILE A 358 2.65 -24.89 -41.98
CA ILE A 358 2.05 -26.21 -42.16
C ILE A 358 3.08 -27.29 -41.81
N VAL A 359 2.72 -28.21 -40.91
CA VAL A 359 3.51 -29.37 -40.50
C VAL A 359 2.57 -30.58 -40.43
N GLY A 360 2.90 -31.66 -41.14
CA GLY A 360 1.92 -32.71 -41.44
C GLY A 360 0.80 -32.14 -42.33
N SER A 361 -0.47 -32.37 -41.97
CA SER A 361 -1.63 -31.84 -42.71
C SER A 361 -2.13 -30.47 -42.23
N LYS A 362 -1.59 -29.90 -41.15
CA LYS A 362 -2.22 -28.79 -40.40
C LYS A 362 -1.30 -27.57 -40.24
N PRO A 363 -1.82 -26.33 -40.31
CA PRO A 363 -1.08 -25.13 -39.93
C PRO A 363 -0.99 -25.03 -38.40
N LEU A 364 0.25 -24.99 -37.90
CA LEU A 364 0.55 -24.84 -36.48
C LEU A 364 0.13 -23.46 -35.97
N TYR A 365 -0.29 -23.40 -34.70
CA TYR A 365 -0.40 -22.16 -33.94
C TYR A 365 0.66 -22.18 -32.83
N VAL A 366 1.53 -21.18 -32.79
CA VAL A 366 2.66 -21.11 -31.85
C VAL A 366 2.62 -19.79 -31.09
N ALA A 367 2.63 -19.85 -29.76
CA ALA A 367 2.61 -18.69 -28.88
C ALA A 367 3.36 -18.96 -27.56
N LEU A 368 3.67 -17.91 -26.80
CA LEU A 368 4.22 -18.05 -25.44
C LEU A 368 3.23 -18.80 -24.52
N ALA A 369 3.72 -19.75 -23.73
CA ALA A 369 2.91 -20.62 -22.89
C ALA A 369 2.39 -19.93 -21.61
N GLN A 370 1.18 -19.36 -21.69
CA GLN A 370 0.45 -18.84 -20.53
C GLN A 370 0.02 -19.95 -19.57
N ARG A 371 0.13 -19.72 -18.25
CA ARG A 371 -0.33 -20.70 -17.24
C ARG A 371 -1.85 -20.73 -17.15
N LYS A 372 -2.44 -21.88 -16.81
CA LYS A 372 -3.91 -22.04 -16.64
C LYS A 372 -4.50 -21.07 -15.61
N GLU A 373 -3.77 -20.83 -14.51
CA GLU A 373 -4.11 -19.86 -13.46
C GLU A 373 -4.19 -18.42 -14.02
N GLU A 374 -3.11 -17.97 -14.65
CA GLU A 374 -2.95 -16.65 -15.27
C GLU A 374 -3.96 -16.41 -16.40
N ARG A 375 -4.15 -17.38 -17.29
CA ARG A 375 -5.12 -17.33 -18.38
C ARG A 375 -6.55 -17.23 -17.86
N LYS A 376 -6.89 -17.94 -16.78
CA LYS A 376 -8.21 -17.81 -16.11
C LYS A 376 -8.37 -16.41 -15.52
N ALA A 377 -7.37 -15.90 -14.79
CA ALA A 377 -7.42 -14.56 -14.23
C ALA A 377 -7.57 -13.47 -15.31
N HIS A 378 -6.86 -13.58 -16.44
CA HIS A 378 -6.98 -12.64 -17.55
C HIS A 378 -8.37 -12.68 -18.21
N LEU A 379 -8.93 -13.87 -18.44
CA LEU A 379 -10.32 -14.04 -18.92
C LEU A 379 -11.35 -13.46 -17.94
N THR A 380 -11.19 -13.71 -16.64
CA THR A 380 -12.07 -13.17 -15.59
C THR A 380 -11.99 -11.64 -15.51
N ASN A 381 -10.80 -11.04 -15.62
CA ASN A 381 -10.64 -9.58 -15.66
C ASN A 381 -11.24 -8.98 -16.94
N GLN A 382 -11.05 -9.61 -18.10
CA GLN A 382 -11.64 -9.15 -19.37
C GLN A 382 -13.18 -9.22 -19.34
N TYR A 383 -13.75 -10.23 -18.68
CA TYR A 383 -15.18 -10.35 -18.43
C TYR A 383 -15.69 -9.24 -17.48
N MET A 384 -15.00 -8.99 -16.36
CA MET A 384 -15.34 -7.89 -15.44
C MET A 384 -15.26 -6.51 -16.10
N GLN A 385 -14.22 -6.24 -16.91
CA GLN A 385 -14.10 -4.99 -17.67
C GLN A 385 -15.24 -4.80 -18.66
N ARG A 386 -15.71 -5.87 -19.32
CA ARG A 386 -16.86 -5.81 -20.24
C ARG A 386 -18.16 -5.47 -19.50
N ILE A 387 -18.36 -5.97 -18.28
CA ILE A 387 -19.50 -5.61 -17.43
C ILE A 387 -19.38 -4.15 -16.95
N ALA A 388 -18.20 -3.70 -16.52
CA ALA A 388 -17.97 -2.32 -16.09
C ALA A 388 -18.28 -1.30 -17.21
N GLY A 389 -17.89 -1.61 -18.46
CA GLY A 389 -18.19 -0.77 -19.62
C GLY A 389 -19.68 -0.55 -19.90
N MET A 390 -20.55 -1.50 -19.55
CA MET A 390 -22.01 -1.34 -19.68
C MET A 390 -22.64 -0.48 -18.57
N ARG A 391 -21.94 -0.26 -17.45
CA ARG A 391 -22.44 0.55 -16.32
C ARG A 391 -22.03 2.04 -16.40
N ALA A 392 -21.37 2.43 -17.49
CA ALA A 392 -20.75 3.75 -17.67
C ALA A 392 -21.53 4.73 -18.57
N MET A 393 -22.81 4.47 -18.84
CA MET A 393 -23.70 5.47 -19.44
C MET A 393 -24.30 6.39 -18.35
N PRO A 394 -24.23 7.72 -18.48
CA PRO A 394 -24.75 8.64 -17.47
C PRO A 394 -26.29 8.64 -17.48
N ALA A 395 -26.91 8.42 -16.32
CA ALA A 395 -28.36 8.31 -16.14
C ALA A 395 -29.10 9.67 -16.18
N ASN A 396 -28.66 10.61 -17.01
CA ASN A 396 -29.02 12.03 -16.94
C ASN A 396 -29.55 12.59 -18.28
N ALA A 397 -30.33 11.79 -19.00
CA ALA A 397 -30.86 12.11 -20.34
C ALA A 397 -32.35 11.73 -20.53
N ILE A 398 -33.11 11.54 -19.45
CA ILE A 398 -34.57 11.28 -19.50
C ILE A 398 -35.28 12.14 -18.44
N ILE A 399 -35.69 13.34 -18.84
CA ILE A 399 -36.89 14.09 -18.40
C ILE A 399 -36.93 15.39 -19.22
N ASN A 400 -38.11 15.71 -19.78
CA ASN A 400 -38.46 16.83 -20.69
C ASN A 400 -38.36 16.55 -22.20
N GLN A 401 -39.45 16.05 -22.78
CA GLN A 401 -40.35 16.89 -23.59
C GLN A 401 -41.67 16.13 -23.88
N PHE A 402 -42.79 16.84 -23.84
CA PHE A 402 -44.13 16.29 -24.06
C PHE A 402 -44.94 17.34 -24.84
N GLN A 403 -45.25 17.09 -26.11
CA GLN A 403 -46.29 17.68 -26.99
C GLN A 403 -45.97 17.26 -28.46
N PRO A 404 -46.93 17.27 -29.42
CA PRO A 404 -46.98 16.21 -30.42
C PRO A 404 -46.91 16.62 -31.91
N ALA A 405 -46.98 15.58 -32.75
CA ALA A 405 -47.52 15.52 -34.12
C ALA A 405 -46.57 15.71 -35.33
N GLY A 406 -46.69 14.76 -36.27
CA GLY A 406 -46.45 14.96 -37.71
C GLY A 406 -45.13 14.43 -38.29
N GLY A 407 -45.23 13.62 -39.36
CA GLY A 407 -44.14 13.40 -40.32
C GLY A 407 -43.65 11.96 -40.51
N TYR A 408 -43.99 11.34 -41.64
CA TYR A 408 -43.29 10.16 -42.17
C TYR A 408 -41.95 10.58 -42.80
N PHE A 409 -40.90 9.75 -42.74
CA PHE A 409 -40.40 8.99 -43.91
C PHE A 409 -39.25 8.01 -43.56
N MET A 410 -39.01 7.00 -44.42
CA MET A 410 -37.84 6.10 -44.38
C MET A 410 -37.39 5.77 -45.81
N PRO A 411 -36.11 5.95 -46.17
CA PRO A 411 -35.29 4.84 -46.71
C PRO A 411 -33.78 5.03 -46.37
N ALA A 412 -32.82 4.18 -46.75
CA ALA A 412 -32.71 2.73 -46.95
C ALA A 412 -31.20 2.40 -47.10
N VAL A 413 -30.81 1.12 -47.13
CA VAL A 413 -29.41 0.68 -47.34
C VAL A 413 -29.21 0.19 -48.78
N PRO A 414 -28.01 0.37 -49.38
CA PRO A 414 -27.53 -0.55 -50.41
C PRO A 414 -26.13 -1.15 -50.09
N GLN A 415 -25.83 -2.33 -50.64
CA GLN A 415 -24.63 -3.12 -50.36
C GLN A 415 -24.03 -3.72 -51.65
N ALA A 416 -22.74 -3.45 -51.92
CA ALA A 416 -21.89 -4.04 -52.99
C ALA A 416 -22.37 -3.78 -54.45
N GLN A 417 -21.62 -4.00 -55.56
CA GLN A 417 -20.47 -4.90 -55.78
C GLN A 417 -19.61 -4.52 -57.03
N ASN A 418 -18.28 -4.40 -56.85
CA ASN A 418 -17.16 -4.70 -57.79
C ASN A 418 -17.25 -4.45 -59.33
N ARG A 419 -16.50 -3.46 -59.87
CA ARG A 419 -15.60 -3.61 -61.06
C ARG A 419 -14.66 -2.41 -61.33
N THR A 420 -13.81 -2.54 -62.37
CA THR A 420 -12.55 -1.79 -62.63
C THR A 420 -12.64 -0.80 -63.82
N THR A 421 -11.66 0.13 -63.92
CA THR A 421 -11.00 0.65 -65.17
C THR A 421 -11.18 2.14 -65.57
N TYR A 422 -10.14 2.95 -65.28
CA TYR A 422 -9.57 4.10 -66.04
C TYR A 422 -10.34 5.38 -66.46
N TYR A 423 -9.52 6.44 -66.63
CA TYR A 423 -9.69 7.74 -67.33
C TYR A 423 -10.45 8.92 -66.69
N ALA A 424 -9.90 10.12 -66.96
CA ALA A 424 -10.42 11.47 -66.78
C ALA A 424 -10.10 12.27 -68.08
N PRO A 425 -10.69 13.46 -68.36
CA PRO A 425 -10.17 14.69 -67.74
C PRO A 425 -11.18 15.87 -67.53
N ASN A 426 -10.72 16.87 -66.77
CA ASN A 426 -11.00 18.33 -66.78
C ASN A 426 -12.26 18.92 -67.46
N GLN A 427 -12.87 19.90 -66.78
CA GLN A 427 -12.75 21.33 -67.17
C GLN A 427 -13.00 22.30 -65.99
N LEU A 428 -12.54 23.54 -66.14
CA LEU A 428 -12.58 24.68 -65.20
C LEU A 428 -14.01 25.10 -64.79
N THR A 429 -14.32 25.79 -63.67
CA THR A 429 -13.53 26.63 -62.72
C THR A 429 -14.28 26.65 -61.34
N GLN A 430 -14.04 27.45 -60.27
CA GLN A 430 -13.24 28.67 -60.03
C GLN A 430 -12.71 28.84 -58.56
N MET A 431 -12.56 30.10 -58.12
CA MET A 431 -12.04 30.70 -56.87
C MET A 431 -12.94 30.55 -55.61
N ARG A 432 -12.49 30.73 -54.35
CA ARG A 432 -11.16 30.61 -53.67
C ARG A 432 -11.36 30.62 -52.11
N PRO A 433 -10.35 30.66 -51.20
CA PRO A 433 -10.04 29.47 -50.40
C PRO A 433 -10.03 29.63 -48.87
N ASN A 434 -9.94 28.49 -48.17
CA ASN A 434 -9.50 28.39 -46.78
C ASN A 434 -7.94 28.30 -46.70
N PRO A 435 -7.25 29.02 -45.80
CA PRO A 435 -5.81 28.85 -45.57
C PRO A 435 -5.44 27.57 -44.78
N ARG A 436 -4.24 27.04 -45.02
CA ARG A 436 -3.62 25.87 -44.37
C ARG A 436 -2.12 26.15 -44.17
N TRP A 437 -1.42 25.24 -43.47
CA TRP A 437 0.03 24.94 -43.53
C TRP A 437 0.86 25.44 -42.32
N GLN A 438 2.07 24.90 -42.03
CA GLN A 438 2.92 23.98 -42.81
C GLN A 438 3.81 23.04 -41.97
N GLN A 439 4.25 21.93 -42.57
CA GLN A 439 5.53 21.28 -42.27
C GLN A 439 6.13 20.69 -43.55
N GLN A 440 7.34 21.13 -43.91
CA GLN A 440 8.31 20.52 -44.83
C GLN A 440 9.62 21.34 -44.68
N GLY A 441 10.86 20.87 -44.83
CA GLY A 441 11.41 19.52 -45.06
C GLY A 441 12.72 19.63 -45.85
N GLY A 442 13.84 19.03 -45.40
CA GLY A 442 15.16 19.22 -46.05
C GLY A 442 16.19 18.11 -45.73
N ARG A 443 16.82 17.57 -46.79
CA ARG A 443 17.71 16.38 -46.78
C ARG A 443 19.14 16.67 -46.26
N GLY A 444 19.85 15.66 -45.76
CA GLY A 444 21.31 15.71 -45.51
C GLY A 444 21.90 14.36 -45.07
N GLN A 445 22.90 13.85 -45.79
CA GLN A 445 23.42 12.47 -45.72
C GLN A 445 24.66 12.29 -44.82
N GLY A 446 24.69 11.22 -44.01
CA GLY A 446 25.92 10.50 -43.60
C GLY A 446 26.70 11.00 -42.37
N GLY A 447 27.55 10.14 -41.79
CA GLY A 447 28.64 10.56 -40.89
C GLY A 447 28.76 9.83 -39.55
N PHE A 448 29.94 9.28 -39.30
CA PHE A 448 30.38 8.45 -38.17
C PHE A 448 30.52 9.17 -36.79
N GLN A 449 30.67 8.34 -35.74
CA GLN A 449 31.32 8.52 -34.42
C GLN A 449 32.02 9.87 -34.07
N GLY A 450 31.88 10.32 -32.80
CA GLY A 450 32.80 11.31 -32.21
C GLY A 450 32.45 11.87 -30.81
N MET A 451 33.21 11.46 -29.79
CA MET A 451 33.48 12.18 -28.52
C MET A 451 34.97 12.62 -28.57
N PRO A 452 35.50 13.58 -27.75
CA PRO A 452 34.90 14.23 -26.58
C PRO A 452 35.17 15.75 -26.40
N SER A 453 34.70 16.29 -25.26
CA SER A 453 35.40 17.26 -24.39
C SER A 453 35.50 18.77 -24.67
N SER A 454 35.27 19.51 -23.57
CA SER A 454 36.06 20.62 -22.99
C SER A 454 35.53 22.07 -23.04
N LEU A 455 35.62 22.69 -21.84
CA LEU A 455 35.80 24.11 -21.47
C LEU A 455 35.34 25.23 -22.44
N ARG A 456 34.38 26.06 -22.00
CA ARG A 456 34.72 27.39 -21.40
C ARG A 456 33.54 28.15 -20.76
N GLN A 457 33.88 28.93 -19.75
CA GLN A 457 33.25 30.20 -19.34
C GLN A 457 34.29 31.33 -19.57
N PRO A 458 34.01 32.63 -19.31
CA PRO A 458 32.81 33.41 -19.63
C PRO A 458 33.19 34.75 -20.34
N GLY A 459 32.22 35.58 -20.75
CA GLY A 459 32.53 36.93 -21.29
C GLY A 459 31.29 37.83 -21.52
N PRO A 460 31.41 39.18 -21.50
CA PRO A 460 30.34 39.99 -20.90
C PRO A 460 29.84 41.23 -21.68
N ARG A 461 28.67 41.74 -21.23
CA ARG A 461 28.17 43.14 -21.28
C ARG A 461 27.87 43.81 -22.63
N ALA A 462 26.67 44.41 -22.68
CA ALA A 462 26.43 45.73 -23.24
C ALA A 462 25.43 46.50 -22.34
N ASN A 463 25.54 47.82 -22.26
CA ASN A 463 24.60 48.72 -21.58
C ASN A 463 23.62 49.34 -22.61
N ILE A 464 22.50 49.91 -22.13
CA ILE A 464 22.08 51.29 -22.47
C ILE A 464 21.02 51.79 -21.46
N ARG A 465 20.95 53.11 -21.28
CA ARG A 465 20.04 53.88 -20.39
C ARG A 465 19.05 54.65 -21.30
N HIS A 466 17.95 55.30 -20.90
CA HIS A 466 17.77 56.32 -19.85
C HIS A 466 16.27 56.70 -19.67
N LEU A 467 15.92 57.17 -18.46
CA LEU A 467 14.94 58.21 -18.09
C LEU A 467 13.40 58.10 -18.37
N ALA A 468 12.68 58.72 -17.42
CA ALA A 468 11.30 59.27 -17.47
C ALA A 468 11.43 60.82 -17.20
N PRO A 469 10.43 61.67 -16.80
CA PRO A 469 9.08 61.37 -16.27
C PRO A 469 7.89 62.37 -16.55
N ASN A 470 6.69 61.94 -16.11
CA ASN A 470 5.60 62.70 -15.42
C ASN A 470 4.50 63.58 -16.10
N ALA A 471 3.30 63.52 -15.47
CA ALA A 471 2.28 64.58 -15.19
C ALA A 471 1.02 64.85 -16.07
N SER A 472 -0.17 64.50 -15.50
CA SER A 472 -1.52 65.20 -15.54
C SER A 472 -2.28 65.39 -16.89
N THR A 473 -3.62 65.27 -17.03
CA THR A 473 -4.74 66.00 -16.34
C THR A 473 -6.19 65.44 -16.60
N GLN A 474 -7.15 65.75 -15.71
CA GLN A 474 -8.64 65.91 -15.90
C GLN A 474 -9.61 64.69 -16.09
N GLY A 475 -10.92 64.91 -15.80
CA GLY A 475 -12.09 63.97 -15.83
C GLY A 475 -13.35 64.64 -16.47
N PRO A 476 -14.63 64.49 -16.04
CA PRO A 476 -15.26 63.67 -14.96
C PRO A 476 -16.71 63.08 -15.27
N ARG A 477 -17.47 62.69 -14.21
CA ARG A 477 -18.97 62.45 -14.06
C ARG A 477 -19.62 61.07 -14.33
N GLY A 478 -20.56 60.66 -13.44
CA GLY A 478 -21.61 59.62 -13.64
C GLY A 478 -22.13 58.90 -12.36
N ILE A 479 -23.41 59.06 -11.99
CA ILE A 479 -24.15 58.52 -10.78
C ILE A 479 -25.65 58.40 -11.19
N PRO A 480 -26.48 57.34 -10.90
CA PRO A 480 -27.10 57.12 -9.56
C PRO A 480 -27.67 55.72 -9.12
N THR A 481 -27.89 55.57 -7.79
CA THR A 481 -28.94 54.85 -6.97
C THR A 481 -29.65 53.54 -7.41
N GLY A 482 -30.10 52.63 -6.51
CA GLY A 482 -30.04 52.56 -5.02
C GLY A 482 -31.05 51.56 -4.35
N ALA A 483 -30.93 51.35 -3.01
CA ALA A 483 -31.86 50.76 -1.97
C ALA A 483 -32.62 49.39 -2.19
N GLN A 484 -32.60 48.37 -1.30
CA GLN A 484 -33.23 48.14 0.05
C GLN A 484 -34.79 47.91 0.02
N ARG A 485 -35.50 47.01 0.77
CA ARG A 485 -35.39 46.27 2.08
C ARG A 485 -36.10 44.87 2.08
N VAL A 486 -35.64 43.78 2.75
CA VAL A 486 -35.87 43.19 4.14
C VAL A 486 -37.16 42.36 4.43
N GLY A 487 -37.00 41.10 4.89
CA GLY A 487 -37.93 40.28 5.74
C GLY A 487 -38.91 39.28 5.05
N GLY A 488 -39.37 38.14 5.61
CA GLY A 488 -38.93 37.36 6.82
C GLY A 488 -39.89 36.22 7.30
N ALA A 489 -39.35 35.01 7.57
CA ALA A 489 -39.75 33.91 8.53
C ALA A 489 -41.01 32.97 8.38
N ASN A 490 -40.82 31.72 8.89
CA ASN A 490 -41.74 30.69 9.46
C ASN A 490 -42.46 29.56 8.65
N GLN A 491 -42.84 28.48 9.38
CA GLN A 491 -43.35 27.13 9.00
C GLN A 491 -44.72 26.82 9.71
N PRO A 492 -45.22 25.57 9.96
CA PRO A 492 -45.17 24.23 9.31
C PRO A 492 -46.58 23.51 9.22
N MET A 493 -46.69 22.24 8.75
CA MET A 493 -47.53 21.10 9.29
C MET A 493 -47.86 19.93 8.29
N GLY A 494 -48.29 18.76 8.80
CA GLY A 494 -48.82 17.55 8.07
C GLY A 494 -50.36 17.33 8.27
N PRO A 495 -51.00 16.13 8.07
CA PRO A 495 -50.50 14.75 8.32
C PRO A 495 -50.99 13.59 7.34
N ARG A 496 -51.41 12.42 7.87
CA ARG A 496 -51.51 10.99 7.36
C ARG A 496 -53.00 10.52 7.12
N PRO A 497 -53.44 9.22 6.98
CA PRO A 497 -52.89 7.89 6.57
C PRO A 497 -53.84 6.97 5.66
N ALA A 498 -53.48 5.69 5.34
CA ALA A 498 -54.39 4.55 5.01
C ALA A 498 -53.68 3.13 4.96
N MET A 499 -54.42 1.99 4.87
CA MET A 499 -53.91 0.58 4.82
C MET A 499 -54.74 -0.39 3.93
N GLY A 500 -54.20 -1.59 3.59
CA GLY A 500 -54.93 -2.75 3.00
C GLY A 500 -54.08 -4.04 2.79
N VAL A 501 -54.66 -5.25 2.86
CA VAL A 501 -53.96 -6.59 2.84
C VAL A 501 -54.87 -7.71 2.25
N THR A 502 -54.33 -8.69 1.47
CA THR A 502 -54.64 -10.18 1.44
C THR A 502 -54.07 -10.92 0.19
N THR A 503 -54.18 -12.27 0.13
CA THR A 503 -53.57 -13.25 -0.83
C THR A 503 -54.48 -14.51 -0.97
N PRO A 504 -54.13 -15.71 -1.56
CA PRO A 504 -53.14 -16.18 -2.57
C PRO A 504 -53.68 -17.23 -3.64
N ARG A 505 -52.78 -17.87 -4.44
CA ARG A 505 -52.88 -19.19 -5.17
C ARG A 505 -53.69 -19.24 -6.51
N ALA A 506 -53.49 -20.17 -7.48
CA ALA A 506 -52.64 -21.39 -7.63
C ALA A 506 -52.16 -21.65 -9.12
N MET A 507 -51.62 -22.85 -9.48
CA MET A 507 -51.04 -23.22 -10.80
C MET A 507 -51.63 -24.54 -11.44
N PRO A 508 -50.94 -25.31 -12.34
CA PRO A 508 -51.12 -25.38 -13.82
C PRO A 508 -51.56 -26.78 -14.36
N PRO A 509 -51.53 -27.09 -15.68
CA PRO A 509 -50.52 -28.05 -16.21
C PRO A 509 -50.10 -27.90 -17.73
N TYR A 510 -49.43 -28.93 -18.29
CA TYR A 510 -48.64 -29.01 -19.56
C TYR A 510 -49.33 -29.75 -20.76
N LYS A 511 -48.81 -29.62 -22.03
CA LYS A 511 -48.09 -30.70 -22.80
C LYS A 511 -47.91 -30.52 -24.35
N TYR A 512 -46.69 -30.84 -24.83
CA TYR A 512 -46.27 -31.36 -26.18
C TYR A 512 -46.47 -30.55 -27.50
N ALA A 513 -45.92 -31.05 -28.63
CA ALA A 513 -45.61 -30.31 -29.89
C ALA A 513 -45.96 -31.16 -31.17
N THR A 514 -45.59 -30.91 -32.45
CA THR A 514 -44.27 -30.53 -33.06
C THR A 514 -44.36 -30.23 -34.59
N ALA A 515 -43.34 -29.56 -35.17
CA ALA A 515 -42.97 -29.55 -36.62
C ALA A 515 -43.85 -28.69 -37.61
N ILE A 516 -43.47 -28.31 -38.87
CA ILE A 516 -42.19 -28.32 -39.63
C ILE A 516 -42.16 -27.28 -40.83
N ARG A 517 -40.98 -27.02 -41.43
CA ARG A 517 -40.67 -26.35 -42.74
C ARG A 517 -41.19 -24.91 -43.09
N ASN A 518 -40.35 -23.92 -42.75
CA ASN A 518 -39.61 -23.03 -43.68
C ASN A 518 -40.31 -22.06 -44.69
N THR A 519 -40.32 -20.75 -44.37
CA THR A 519 -39.78 -19.61 -45.20
C THR A 519 -39.54 -18.34 -44.34
N GLN A 520 -38.82 -17.35 -44.88
CA GLN A 520 -38.51 -16.02 -44.30
C GLN A 520 -39.50 -14.93 -44.80
N PRO A 521 -39.59 -13.69 -44.22
CA PRO A 521 -38.55 -12.95 -43.47
C PRO A 521 -38.97 -12.27 -42.14
N GLN A 522 -38.00 -11.52 -41.58
CA GLN A 522 -37.96 -10.79 -40.28
C GLN A 522 -39.26 -10.32 -39.61
N VAL A 523 -39.43 -10.70 -38.34
CA VAL A 523 -39.50 -9.79 -37.17
C VAL A 523 -38.82 -10.50 -35.98
N VAL A 524 -38.17 -9.78 -35.06
CA VAL A 524 -37.62 -10.38 -33.81
C VAL A 524 -38.03 -9.55 -32.59
N GLN A 525 -38.70 -10.18 -31.64
CA GLN A 525 -39.00 -9.68 -30.28
C GLN A 525 -38.12 -10.41 -29.25
N PRO A 526 -37.89 -9.85 -28.04
CA PRO A 526 -36.85 -10.30 -27.10
C PRO A 526 -37.32 -11.40 -26.12
N ILE A 527 -36.50 -11.69 -25.09
CA ILE A 527 -36.71 -12.63 -23.96
C ILE A 527 -36.41 -14.10 -24.37
N THR A 528 -35.46 -14.86 -23.79
CA THR A 528 -34.53 -14.64 -22.63
C THR A 528 -33.17 -15.37 -22.91
N LEU A 529 -32.23 -15.74 -22.02
CA LEU A 529 -32.16 -15.90 -20.55
C LEU A 529 -30.78 -15.44 -19.99
N GLN A 530 -30.14 -16.20 -19.09
CA GLN A 530 -28.99 -15.79 -18.26
C GLN A 530 -27.85 -16.82 -18.25
N GLN A 531 -26.65 -16.37 -17.89
CA GLN A 531 -26.09 -16.79 -16.60
C GLN A 531 -25.83 -15.54 -15.76
N ALA A 532 -26.51 -15.45 -14.61
CA ALA A 532 -26.33 -14.38 -13.64
C ALA A 532 -25.19 -14.75 -12.66
N GLN A 533 -24.60 -13.75 -12.02
CA GLN A 533 -23.83 -14.01 -10.80
C GLN A 533 -24.79 -14.55 -9.72
N PRO A 534 -24.36 -15.51 -8.89
CA PRO A 534 -25.20 -16.02 -7.82
C PRO A 534 -25.54 -14.87 -6.87
N ALA A 535 -26.84 -14.64 -6.64
CA ALA A 535 -27.28 -13.74 -5.59
C ALA A 535 -27.39 -14.52 -4.28
N VAL A 536 -27.00 -13.90 -3.17
CA VAL A 536 -27.09 -14.51 -1.85
C VAL A 536 -28.56 -14.59 -1.43
N HIS A 537 -29.13 -15.80 -1.50
CA HIS A 537 -30.49 -16.09 -1.06
C HIS A 537 -30.48 -16.63 0.36
N VAL A 538 -30.80 -15.76 1.33
CA VAL A 538 -31.16 -16.19 2.69
C VAL A 538 -32.67 -16.45 2.70
N GLN A 539 -33.08 -17.62 3.19
CA GLN A 539 -34.47 -18.07 3.10
C GLN A 539 -35.40 -17.12 3.88
N GLY A 540 -36.20 -16.33 3.17
CA GLY A 540 -37.11 -15.33 3.74
C GLY A 540 -36.70 -13.85 3.55
N GLN A 541 -35.61 -13.55 2.84
CA GLN A 541 -35.20 -12.17 2.53
C GLN A 541 -34.89 -12.00 1.02
N GLU A 542 -35.09 -10.79 0.47
CA GLU A 542 -34.80 -10.49 -0.95
C GLU A 542 -33.34 -10.77 -1.33
N PRO A 543 -33.02 -11.27 -2.54
CA PRO A 543 -31.65 -11.66 -2.90
C PRO A 543 -30.64 -10.50 -2.82
N LEU A 544 -29.65 -10.61 -1.93
CA LEU A 544 -28.58 -9.60 -1.84
C LEU A 544 -27.57 -9.86 -2.97
N THR A 545 -27.49 -8.93 -3.93
CA THR A 545 -26.48 -8.98 -4.99
C THR A 545 -25.28 -8.10 -4.63
N ALA A 546 -24.08 -8.51 -5.05
CA ALA A 546 -22.88 -7.68 -4.94
C ALA A 546 -23.05 -6.31 -5.66
N SER A 547 -23.90 -6.26 -6.69
CA SER A 547 -24.25 -5.04 -7.44
C SER A 547 -25.07 -4.03 -6.66
N MET A 548 -25.89 -4.49 -5.69
CA MET A 548 -26.64 -3.65 -4.75
C MET A 548 -25.74 -3.17 -3.61
N LEU A 549 -24.96 -4.08 -3.01
CA LEU A 549 -24.03 -3.72 -1.95
C LEU A 549 -23.03 -2.64 -2.42
N ALA A 550 -22.48 -2.79 -3.62
CA ALA A 550 -21.55 -1.83 -4.21
C ALA A 550 -22.17 -0.45 -4.56
N ALA A 551 -23.49 -0.28 -4.46
CA ALA A 551 -24.19 0.99 -4.70
C ALA A 551 -24.54 1.74 -3.41
N ALA A 552 -24.56 1.08 -2.26
CA ALA A 552 -24.88 1.70 -0.96
C ALA A 552 -23.65 2.38 -0.32
N PRO A 553 -23.82 3.44 0.49
CA PRO A 553 -22.76 4.01 1.32
C PRO A 553 -22.14 2.97 2.27
N PRO A 554 -20.84 3.07 2.64
CA PRO A 554 -20.16 2.03 3.42
C PRO A 554 -20.83 1.64 4.75
N GLN A 555 -21.52 2.58 5.40
CA GLN A 555 -22.23 2.33 6.65
C GLN A 555 -23.52 1.51 6.44
N GLU A 556 -24.27 1.78 5.35
CA GLU A 556 -25.39 0.94 4.93
C GLU A 556 -24.91 -0.45 4.47
N GLN A 557 -23.76 -0.56 3.78
CA GLN A 557 -23.20 -1.87 3.42
C GLN A 557 -22.98 -2.77 4.63
N LYS A 558 -22.45 -2.22 5.73
CA LYS A 558 -22.28 -2.96 6.99
C LYS A 558 -23.63 -3.33 7.61
N GLN A 559 -24.63 -2.44 7.58
CA GLN A 559 -25.96 -2.74 8.07
C GLN A 559 -26.64 -3.87 7.26
N MET A 560 -26.64 -3.78 5.92
CA MET A 560 -27.21 -4.79 5.03
C MET A 560 -26.56 -6.16 5.19
N LEU A 561 -25.24 -6.23 5.45
CA LEU A 561 -24.56 -7.48 5.77
C LEU A 561 -24.91 -7.97 7.19
N GLY A 562 -25.08 -7.05 8.15
CA GLY A 562 -25.46 -7.36 9.53
C GLY A 562 -26.83 -8.02 9.64
N GLU A 563 -27.83 -7.48 8.94
CA GLU A 563 -29.21 -8.01 8.87
C GLU A 563 -29.30 -9.40 8.22
N ARG A 564 -28.26 -9.80 7.47
CA ARG A 564 -28.12 -11.12 6.82
C ARG A 564 -27.39 -12.13 7.69
N LEU A 565 -26.32 -11.67 8.33
CA LEU A 565 -25.47 -12.50 9.19
C LEU A 565 -26.14 -12.79 10.53
N PHE A 566 -26.82 -11.80 11.12
CA PHE A 566 -27.40 -11.91 12.46
C PHE A 566 -28.35 -13.12 12.64
N PRO A 567 -29.34 -13.39 11.75
CA PRO A 567 -30.22 -14.56 11.91
C PRO A 567 -29.48 -15.90 11.82
N LEU A 568 -28.49 -16.00 10.93
CA LEU A 568 -27.68 -17.20 10.75
C LEU A 568 -26.80 -17.46 11.99
N ILE A 569 -26.20 -16.41 12.55
CA ILE A 569 -25.40 -16.47 13.77
C ILE A 569 -26.30 -16.74 15.00
N GLN A 570 -27.51 -16.18 15.03
CA GLN A 570 -28.48 -16.38 16.12
C GLN A 570 -28.96 -17.84 16.19
N ALA A 571 -29.12 -18.51 15.05
CA ALA A 571 -29.42 -19.94 15.00
C ALA A 571 -28.27 -20.82 15.58
N MET A 572 -27.04 -20.30 15.63
CA MET A 572 -25.87 -21.01 16.17
C MET A 572 -25.58 -20.67 17.64
N HIS A 573 -25.62 -19.38 18.00
CA HIS A 573 -25.30 -18.88 19.35
C HIS A 573 -26.28 -17.78 19.80
N PRO A 574 -27.52 -18.14 20.20
CA PRO A 574 -28.58 -17.17 20.51
C PRO A 574 -28.19 -16.09 21.52
N SER A 575 -27.40 -16.44 22.55
CA SER A 575 -26.99 -15.55 23.64
C SER A 575 -25.84 -14.59 23.32
N LEU A 576 -25.11 -14.82 22.22
CA LEU A 576 -23.94 -14.01 21.82
C LEU A 576 -24.09 -13.38 20.43
N ALA A 577 -25.17 -13.68 19.69
CA ALA A 577 -25.36 -13.33 18.28
C ALA A 577 -25.06 -11.86 17.94
N GLY A 578 -25.54 -10.90 18.72
CA GLY A 578 -25.30 -9.47 18.48
C GLY A 578 -23.82 -9.07 18.64
N LYS A 579 -23.10 -9.66 19.59
CA LYS A 579 -21.67 -9.41 19.81
C LYS A 579 -20.83 -10.04 18.71
N ILE A 580 -21.16 -11.28 18.33
CA ILE A 580 -20.49 -12.00 17.24
C ILE A 580 -20.71 -11.27 15.91
N THR A 581 -21.95 -10.87 15.60
CA THR A 581 -22.27 -10.11 14.38
C THR A 581 -21.52 -8.78 14.36
N GLY A 582 -21.52 -8.02 15.45
CA GLY A 582 -20.75 -6.78 15.57
C GLY A 582 -19.24 -6.99 15.31
N MET A 583 -18.64 -8.03 15.87
CA MET A 583 -17.23 -8.36 15.63
C MET A 583 -16.95 -8.82 14.20
N LEU A 584 -17.86 -9.58 13.58
CA LEU A 584 -17.70 -10.01 12.18
C LEU A 584 -17.91 -8.83 11.21
N LEU A 585 -18.72 -7.82 11.54
CA LEU A 585 -18.88 -6.63 10.71
C LEU A 585 -17.62 -5.75 10.62
N GLU A 586 -16.63 -5.91 11.50
CA GLU A 586 -15.31 -5.27 11.36
C GLU A 586 -14.45 -5.92 10.25
N ILE A 587 -14.83 -7.09 9.71
CA ILE A 587 -14.13 -7.82 8.64
C ILE A 587 -14.47 -7.20 7.27
N ASP A 588 -13.60 -7.37 6.27
CA ASP A 588 -13.80 -6.88 4.90
C ASP A 588 -15.11 -7.39 4.25
N ASN A 589 -15.79 -6.51 3.51
CA ASN A 589 -17.10 -6.80 2.92
C ASN A 589 -17.09 -7.96 1.89
N SER A 590 -15.92 -8.25 1.29
CA SER A 590 -15.71 -9.40 0.40
C SER A 590 -15.67 -10.74 1.15
N GLU A 591 -15.04 -10.78 2.33
CA GLU A 591 -15.02 -11.98 3.19
C GLU A 591 -16.40 -12.18 3.86
N LEU A 592 -17.09 -11.10 4.22
CA LEU A 592 -18.48 -11.15 4.69
C LEU A 592 -19.44 -11.74 3.65
N LEU A 593 -19.28 -11.38 2.37
CA LEU A 593 -20.05 -12.01 1.28
C LEU A 593 -19.70 -13.49 1.11
N HIS A 594 -18.42 -13.87 1.15
CA HIS A 594 -18.00 -15.28 1.07
C HIS A 594 -18.54 -16.12 2.24
N MET A 595 -18.64 -15.57 3.45
CA MET A 595 -19.29 -16.22 4.58
C MET A 595 -20.80 -16.41 4.38
N LEU A 596 -21.48 -15.48 3.70
CA LEU A 596 -22.89 -15.64 3.33
C LEU A 596 -23.10 -16.67 2.20
N GLU A 597 -22.10 -16.90 1.35
CA GLU A 597 -22.11 -17.96 0.33
C GLU A 597 -21.75 -19.35 0.90
N SER A 598 -20.96 -19.41 2.00
CA SER A 598 -20.47 -20.66 2.60
C SER A 598 -20.75 -20.73 4.10
N HIS A 599 -21.74 -21.55 4.47
CA HIS A 599 -22.07 -21.88 5.87
C HIS A 599 -20.88 -22.44 6.67
N GLU A 600 -19.95 -23.17 6.02
CA GLU A 600 -18.73 -23.67 6.68
C GLU A 600 -17.74 -22.52 6.98
N SER A 601 -17.59 -21.58 6.04
CA SER A 601 -16.78 -20.37 6.24
C SER A 601 -17.34 -19.49 7.35
N LEU A 602 -18.67 -19.28 7.39
CA LEU A 602 -19.34 -18.55 8.46
C LEU A 602 -19.15 -19.26 9.80
N ARG A 603 -19.36 -20.58 9.85
CA ARG A 603 -19.23 -21.37 11.08
C ARG A 603 -17.84 -21.27 11.69
N SER A 604 -16.79 -21.46 10.89
CA SER A 604 -15.40 -21.34 11.33
C SER A 604 -15.10 -19.97 11.95
N LYS A 605 -15.59 -18.90 11.32
CA LYS A 605 -15.43 -17.51 11.80
C LYS A 605 -16.27 -17.17 13.03
N VAL A 606 -17.46 -17.75 13.15
CA VAL A 606 -18.30 -17.66 14.35
C VAL A 606 -17.64 -18.35 15.54
N GLU A 607 -17.07 -19.55 15.34
CA GLU A 607 -16.34 -20.28 16.39
C GLU A 607 -15.05 -19.52 16.82
N GLU A 608 -14.32 -18.89 15.88
CA GLU A 608 -13.21 -17.97 16.18
C GLU A 608 -13.65 -16.77 17.04
N ALA A 609 -14.75 -16.11 16.67
CA ALA A 609 -15.29 -14.97 17.42
C ALA A 609 -15.78 -15.36 18.83
N VAL A 610 -16.38 -16.54 18.99
CA VAL A 610 -16.79 -17.09 20.30
C VAL A 610 -15.57 -17.30 21.20
N ALA A 611 -14.48 -17.87 20.68
CA ALA A 611 -13.25 -18.08 21.46
C ALA A 611 -12.65 -16.75 21.95
N VAL A 612 -12.64 -15.71 21.12
CA VAL A 612 -12.19 -14.36 21.51
C VAL A 612 -13.09 -13.74 22.59
N LEU A 613 -14.42 -13.88 22.47
CA LEU A 613 -15.37 -13.40 23.48
C LEU A 613 -15.21 -14.13 24.83
N GLN A 614 -14.99 -15.44 24.82
CA GLN A 614 -14.72 -16.23 26.03
C GLN A 614 -13.41 -15.81 26.71
N ALA A 615 -12.33 -15.65 25.94
CA ALA A 615 -11.03 -15.19 26.46
C ALA A 615 -11.12 -13.77 27.07
N HIS A 616 -11.90 -12.87 26.45
CA HIS A 616 -12.14 -11.54 26.98
C HIS A 616 -13.01 -11.53 28.24
N GLN A 617 -14.02 -12.41 28.34
CA GLN A 617 -14.82 -12.56 29.56
C GLN A 617 -13.97 -13.11 30.72
N ALA A 618 -13.21 -14.20 30.50
CA ALA A 618 -12.32 -14.76 31.51
C ALA A 618 -11.29 -13.73 32.03
N LYS A 619 -10.80 -12.84 31.15
CA LYS A 619 -9.93 -11.72 31.53
C LYS A 619 -10.65 -10.66 32.37
N LYS A 620 -11.92 -10.34 32.09
CA LYS A 620 -12.75 -9.46 32.94
C LYS A 620 -13.01 -10.07 34.32
N ASP A 621 -13.37 -11.34 34.37
CA ASP A 621 -13.66 -12.05 35.62
C ASP A 621 -12.41 -12.13 36.52
N ALA A 622 -11.24 -12.40 35.92
CA ALA A 622 -9.96 -12.32 36.63
C ALA A 622 -9.65 -10.91 37.15
N THR A 623 -9.92 -9.87 36.36
CA THR A 623 -9.70 -8.47 36.75
C THR A 623 -10.63 -8.05 37.91
N GLN A 624 -11.90 -8.48 37.89
CA GLN A 624 -12.83 -8.25 39.00
C GLN A 624 -12.42 -9.00 40.26
N LYS A 625 -11.97 -10.25 40.17
CA LYS A 625 -11.50 -11.01 41.35
C LYS A 625 -10.32 -10.31 42.04
N VAL A 626 -9.34 -9.80 41.27
CA VAL A 626 -8.21 -9.02 41.82
C VAL A 626 -8.70 -7.74 42.50
N GLY A 627 -9.65 -7.03 41.88
CA GLY A 627 -10.25 -5.82 42.46
C GLY A 627 -10.98 -6.07 43.79
N VAL A 628 -11.74 -7.17 43.89
CA VAL A 628 -12.41 -7.56 45.14
C VAL A 628 -11.39 -7.91 46.22
N THR A 629 -10.36 -8.72 45.92
CA THR A 629 -9.32 -9.04 46.92
C THR A 629 -8.57 -7.80 47.42
N ALA A 630 -8.29 -6.83 46.55
CA ALA A 630 -7.66 -5.57 46.95
C ALA A 630 -8.56 -4.74 47.89
N ALA A 631 -9.87 -4.68 47.59
CA ALA A 631 -10.84 -4.01 48.44
C ALA A 631 -11.02 -4.70 49.82
N THR A 632 -10.96 -6.03 49.88
CA THR A 632 -11.05 -6.76 51.16
C THR A 632 -9.83 -6.52 52.05
N VAL A 633 -8.61 -6.54 51.49
CA VAL A 633 -7.38 -6.28 52.27
C VAL A 633 -7.34 -4.84 52.80
N ALA A 634 -7.82 -3.87 52.01
CA ALA A 634 -7.93 -2.47 52.42
C ALA A 634 -9.01 -2.20 53.50
N ALA A 635 -9.89 -3.17 53.78
CA ALA A 635 -10.89 -3.09 54.85
C ALA A 635 -10.46 -3.80 56.15
N THR A 636 -9.28 -4.42 56.16
CA THR A 636 -8.70 -5.14 57.32
C THR A 636 -7.28 -4.67 57.63
N SER A 637 -6.96 -3.40 57.31
CA SER A 637 -5.66 -2.74 57.54
C SER A 637 -5.86 -1.47 58.35
#